data_AF-A0A2G6T3G9-F1
#
_entry.id   AF-A0A2G6T3G9-F1
#
_cell.length_a   1.000
_cell.length_b   1.000
_cell.length_c   1.000
_cell.angle_alpha   90.00
_cell.angle_beta   90.00
_cell.angle_gamma   90.00
#
_symmetry.space_group_name_H-M   'P 1'
#
loop_
_entity.id
_entity.type
_entity.pdbx_description
1 polymer ?
#
loop_
_entity_poly.entity_id
_entity_poly.type
_entity_poly.pdbx_seq_one_letter_code
_entity_poly.pdbx_strand_id
1 'polypeptide(L)'
;MAHAPSSASTDKGGTAFALAQAAGNRRARAVLAKELHGLPWSWQQLHECPLWVVWPIASREALCALAGLGWLKLSLRSCIDGRQLAPIVGLVGPQALSAVLNTDTQIPALALASAPKPLLPPQQSIAAYVVAWGRALLVWGCPHACRDALAGHLSWADAPALVNSIDVHPEWAQTALRQAHATAAAAGLAPVLPQDHTYTTDTP
;
A
#
# COMPACT_ATOMS: atom_id res chain seq x y z
N MET A 1 -59.57 3.12 13.78
CA MET A 1 -58.47 2.16 13.56
C MET A 1 -57.66 2.64 12.36
N ALA A 2 -56.52 3.28 12.61
CA ALA A 2 -55.63 3.78 11.55
C ALA A 2 -54.42 2.85 11.47
N HIS A 3 -54.26 2.17 10.33
CA HIS A 3 -53.02 1.48 9.98
C HIS A 3 -52.07 2.49 9.33
N ALA A 4 -50.89 2.66 9.92
CA ALA A 4 -49.75 3.28 9.24
C ALA A 4 -49.04 2.21 8.38
N PRO A 5 -48.69 2.47 7.11
CA PRO A 5 -47.70 1.69 6.42
C PRO A 5 -46.30 2.23 6.72
N SER A 6 -45.50 1.30 7.23
CA SER A 6 -44.06 1.26 7.40
C SER A 6 -43.27 2.00 6.32
N SER A 7 -42.39 2.88 6.77
CA SER A 7 -41.25 3.42 6.02
C SER A 7 -40.30 2.30 5.57
N ALA A 8 -40.31 1.97 4.28
CA ALA A 8 -39.25 1.20 3.62
C ALA A 8 -38.22 2.19 3.06
N SER A 9 -37.09 2.37 3.75
CA SER A 9 -35.82 1.65 3.53
C SER A 9 -35.02 2.17 2.33
N THR A 10 -34.00 2.95 2.66
CA THR A 10 -32.95 3.58 1.85
C THR A 10 -31.91 2.59 1.30
N ASP A 11 -32.34 1.52 0.62
CA ASP A 11 -31.45 0.39 0.25
C ASP A 11 -30.89 0.42 -1.19
N LYS A 12 -31.35 1.36 -2.04
CA LYS A 12 -30.98 1.42 -3.47
C LYS A 12 -29.60 2.05 -3.73
N GLY A 13 -29.11 2.92 -2.84
CA GLY A 13 -27.82 3.59 -3.00
C GLY A 13 -26.61 2.72 -2.62
N GLY A 14 -26.75 1.91 -1.57
CA GLY A 14 -25.68 1.01 -1.09
C GLY A 14 -25.42 -0.15 -2.04
N THR A 15 -26.47 -0.71 -2.64
CA THR A 15 -26.38 -1.82 -3.60
C THR A 15 -25.70 -1.41 -4.91
N ALA A 16 -26.03 -0.25 -5.46
CA ALA A 16 -25.38 0.28 -6.67
C ALA A 16 -23.89 0.57 -6.47
N PHE A 17 -23.53 1.17 -5.33
CA PHE A 17 -22.13 1.43 -4.98
C PHE A 17 -21.34 0.13 -4.79
N ALA A 18 -21.89 -0.84 -4.07
CA ALA A 18 -21.26 -2.15 -3.87
C ALA A 18 -21.03 -2.90 -5.19
N LEU A 19 -21.99 -2.85 -6.12
CA LEU A 19 -21.85 -3.43 -7.45
C LEU A 19 -20.77 -2.73 -8.28
N ALA A 20 -20.71 -1.40 -8.25
CA ALA A 20 -19.66 -0.64 -8.94
C ALA A 20 -18.26 -0.97 -8.38
N GLN A 21 -18.14 -1.08 -7.05
CA GLN A 21 -16.90 -1.47 -6.39
C GLN A 21 -16.49 -2.91 -6.75
N ALA A 22 -17.43 -3.85 -6.77
CA ALA A 22 -17.17 -5.24 -7.17
C ALA A 22 -16.73 -5.34 -8.64
N ALA A 23 -17.37 -4.58 -9.55
CA ALA A 23 -16.97 -4.51 -10.95
C ALA A 23 -15.55 -3.93 -11.12
N GLY A 24 -15.24 -2.84 -10.40
CA GLY A 24 -13.89 -2.28 -10.35
C GLY A 24 -12.85 -3.31 -9.89
N ASN A 25 -13.11 -4.00 -8.78
CA ASN A 25 -12.20 -5.03 -8.27
C ASN A 25 -11.97 -6.15 -9.29
N ARG A 26 -13.01 -6.65 -9.98
CA ARG A 26 -12.86 -7.66 -11.03
C ARG A 26 -11.99 -7.17 -12.18
N ARG A 27 -12.16 -5.92 -12.63
CA ARG A 27 -11.32 -5.32 -13.68
C ARG A 27 -9.86 -5.23 -13.25
N ALA A 28 -9.57 -4.73 -12.06
CA ALA A 28 -8.19 -4.67 -11.54
C ALA A 28 -7.56 -6.06 -11.46
N ARG A 29 -8.33 -7.08 -11.07
CA ARG A 29 -7.87 -8.47 -11.02
C ARG A 29 -7.58 -9.04 -12.41
N ALA A 30 -8.37 -8.69 -13.42
CA ALA A 30 -8.08 -9.08 -14.80
C ALA A 30 -6.80 -8.43 -15.34
N VAL A 31 -6.58 -7.14 -15.04
CA VAL A 31 -5.32 -6.44 -15.38
C VAL A 31 -4.14 -7.09 -14.67
N LEU A 32 -4.25 -7.38 -13.37
CA LEU A 32 -3.23 -8.09 -12.60
C LEU A 32 -2.89 -9.47 -13.21
N ALA A 33 -3.91 -10.25 -13.58
CA ALA A 33 -3.69 -11.54 -14.23
C ALA A 33 -2.98 -11.42 -15.58
N LYS A 34 -3.26 -10.35 -16.34
CA LYS A 34 -2.59 -10.06 -17.61
C LYS A 34 -1.13 -9.66 -17.41
N GLU A 35 -0.87 -8.73 -16.50
CA GLU A 35 0.49 -8.25 -16.18
C GLU A 35 1.38 -9.37 -15.63
N LEU A 36 0.80 -10.27 -14.83
CA LEU A 36 1.52 -11.36 -14.18
C LEU A 36 1.43 -12.70 -14.93
N HIS A 37 0.93 -12.72 -16.17
CA HIS A 37 0.68 -13.96 -16.92
C HIS A 37 1.94 -14.82 -17.12
N GLY A 38 3.12 -14.21 -17.12
CA GLY A 38 4.40 -14.93 -17.24
C GLY A 38 4.91 -15.57 -15.94
N LEU A 39 4.23 -15.36 -14.80
CA LEU A 39 4.63 -15.96 -13.53
C LEU A 39 3.92 -17.32 -13.32
N PRO A 40 4.62 -18.33 -12.74
CA PRO A 40 4.06 -19.66 -12.51
C PRO A 40 3.12 -19.67 -11.29
N TRP A 41 2.09 -18.82 -11.31
CA TRP A 41 1.18 -18.62 -10.18
C TRP A 41 -0.17 -19.29 -10.44
N SER A 42 -0.69 -19.94 -9.39
CA SER A 42 -2.06 -20.43 -9.36
C SER A 42 -3.08 -19.28 -9.36
N TRP A 43 -4.32 -19.59 -9.73
CA TRP A 43 -5.43 -18.64 -9.62
C TRP A 43 -5.63 -18.09 -8.21
N GLN A 44 -5.40 -18.92 -7.19
CA GLN A 44 -5.48 -18.49 -5.80
C GLN A 44 -4.40 -17.44 -5.49
N GLN A 45 -3.16 -17.66 -5.92
CA GLN A 45 -2.06 -16.70 -5.73
C GLN A 45 -2.32 -15.36 -6.43
N LEU A 46 -2.90 -15.37 -7.64
CA LEU A 46 -3.32 -14.15 -8.35
C LEU A 46 -4.45 -13.41 -7.62
N HIS A 47 -5.38 -14.15 -7.01
CA HIS A 47 -6.47 -13.57 -6.24
C HIS A 47 -5.98 -12.96 -4.91
N GLU A 48 -4.98 -13.55 -4.27
CA GLU A 48 -4.40 -13.06 -3.01
C GLU A 48 -3.35 -11.95 -3.23
N CYS A 49 -2.74 -11.87 -4.41
CA CYS A 49 -1.75 -10.85 -4.74
C CYS A 49 -2.34 -9.43 -4.57
N PRO A 50 -1.64 -8.46 -3.98
CA PRO A 50 -2.21 -7.13 -3.78
C PRO A 50 -2.31 -6.33 -5.09
N LEU A 51 -3.38 -5.53 -5.22
CA LEU A 51 -3.66 -4.75 -6.44
C LEU A 51 -2.65 -3.63 -6.72
N TRP A 52 -1.85 -3.22 -5.73
CA TRP A 52 -0.82 -2.20 -5.93
C TRP A 52 0.25 -2.62 -6.94
N VAL A 53 0.38 -3.93 -7.19
CA VAL A 53 1.35 -4.47 -8.16
C VAL A 53 1.14 -3.89 -9.56
N VAL A 54 -0.11 -3.61 -9.95
CA VAL A 54 -0.46 -3.01 -11.24
C VAL A 54 -0.70 -1.50 -11.19
N TRP A 55 -0.36 -0.84 -10.08
CA TRP A 55 -0.40 0.61 -10.05
C TRP A 55 0.65 1.21 -11.00
N PRO A 56 0.42 2.44 -11.49
CA PRO A 56 1.43 3.18 -12.24
C PRO A 56 2.76 3.21 -11.48
N ILE A 57 3.88 3.18 -12.20
CA ILE A 57 5.23 3.11 -11.61
C ILE A 57 5.41 4.19 -10.53
N ALA A 58 5.06 5.45 -10.83
CA ALA A 58 5.18 6.56 -9.88
C ALA A 58 4.34 6.37 -8.62
N SER A 59 3.10 5.88 -8.74
CA SER A 59 2.24 5.58 -7.60
C SER A 59 2.80 4.44 -6.74
N ARG A 60 3.39 3.42 -7.38
CA ARG A 60 4.03 2.30 -6.70
C ARG A 60 5.32 2.74 -5.99
N GLU A 61 6.12 3.61 -6.59
CA GLU A 61 7.30 4.21 -5.95
C GLU A 61 6.93 5.08 -4.74
N ALA A 62 5.89 5.90 -4.87
CA ALA A 62 5.36 6.68 -3.75
C ALA A 62 4.86 5.77 -2.62
N LEU A 63 4.15 4.68 -2.96
CA LEU A 63 3.73 3.68 -1.97
C LEU A 63 4.93 3.00 -1.28
N CYS A 64 6.00 2.68 -2.02
CA CYS A 64 7.24 2.16 -1.43
C CYS A 64 7.81 3.17 -0.42
N ALA A 65 7.96 4.43 -0.83
CA ALA A 65 8.51 5.46 0.05
C ALA A 65 7.65 5.65 1.31
N LEU A 66 6.32 5.61 1.21
CA LEU A 66 5.43 5.68 2.36
C LEU A 66 5.55 4.46 3.28
N ALA A 67 5.63 3.25 2.73
CA ALA A 67 5.80 2.02 3.51
C ALA A 67 7.14 2.02 4.27
N GLY A 68 8.23 2.38 3.59
CA GLY A 68 9.55 2.48 4.20
C GLY A 68 9.63 3.59 5.26
N LEU A 69 8.96 4.72 5.02
CA LEU A 69 8.84 5.79 6.02
C LEU A 69 8.10 5.30 7.27
N GLY A 70 7.00 4.56 7.09
CA GLY A 70 6.26 3.94 8.20
C GLY A 70 7.12 2.96 8.99
N TRP A 71 7.93 2.14 8.31
CA TRP A 71 8.88 1.22 8.93
C TRP A 71 9.90 1.94 9.80
N LEU A 72 10.53 2.98 9.24
CA LEU A 72 11.67 3.69 9.82
C LEU A 72 11.27 4.84 10.73
N LYS A 73 9.97 5.08 10.96
CA LYS A 73 9.47 6.32 11.57
C LYS A 73 10.09 6.63 12.93
N LEU A 74 10.39 5.63 13.76
CA LEU A 74 11.00 5.88 15.09
C LEU A 74 12.47 6.30 14.95
N SER A 75 13.24 5.60 14.11
CA SER A 75 14.62 6.01 13.79
C SER A 75 14.63 7.42 13.21
N LEU A 76 13.71 7.73 12.29
CA LEU A 76 13.62 9.04 11.65
C LEU A 76 13.16 10.16 12.61
N ARG A 77 12.29 9.88 13.58
CA ARG A 77 11.92 10.83 14.63
C ARG A 77 13.07 11.13 15.59
N SER A 78 14.02 10.20 15.73
CA SER A 78 15.22 10.41 16.55
C SER A 78 16.31 11.26 15.87
N CYS A 79 16.14 11.59 14.57
CA CYS A 79 17.06 12.46 13.85
C CYS A 79 16.97 13.91 14.35
N ILE A 80 18.02 14.38 15.02
CA ILE A 80 18.06 15.73 15.64
C ILE A 80 18.22 16.84 14.59
N ASP A 81 18.97 16.60 13.51
CA ASP A 81 19.40 17.67 12.58
C ASP A 81 18.37 18.01 11.48
N GLY A 82 17.30 17.22 11.30
CA GLY A 82 16.28 17.47 10.26
C GLY A 82 16.77 17.39 8.79
N ARG A 83 18.08 17.56 8.54
CA ARG A 83 18.73 17.46 7.22
C ARG A 83 18.54 16.09 6.59
N GLN A 84 18.50 15.03 7.40
CA GLN A 84 18.21 13.67 6.93
C GLN A 84 16.77 13.50 6.43
N LEU A 85 15.83 14.37 6.82
CA LEU A 85 14.45 14.32 6.36
C LEU A 85 14.25 15.04 5.02
N ALA A 86 15.10 16.01 4.68
CA ALA A 86 14.96 16.80 3.45
C ALA A 86 14.92 15.95 2.15
N PRO A 87 15.80 14.94 1.96
CA PRO A 87 15.69 14.04 0.82
C PRO A 87 14.38 13.23 0.79
N ILE A 88 13.81 12.92 1.96
CA ILE A 88 12.56 12.15 2.09
C ILE A 88 11.35 13.03 1.75
N VAL A 89 11.38 14.32 2.10
CA VAL A 89 10.37 15.30 1.67
C VAL A 89 10.21 15.30 0.16
N GLY A 90 11.32 15.20 -0.59
CA GLY A 90 11.30 15.12 -2.05
C GLY A 90 10.60 13.86 -2.60
N LEU A 91 10.52 12.78 -1.82
CA LEU A 91 9.90 11.51 -2.24
C LEU A 91 8.38 11.48 -2.04
N VAL A 92 7.90 11.94 -0.88
CA VAL A 92 6.49 11.78 -0.47
C VAL A 92 5.75 13.09 -0.27
N GLY A 93 6.46 14.22 -0.32
CA GLY A 93 5.93 15.53 0.02
C GLY A 93 5.84 15.77 1.53
N PRO A 94 5.81 17.05 1.95
CA PRO A 94 5.84 17.41 3.37
C PRO A 94 4.59 16.98 4.14
N GLN A 95 3.42 16.98 3.48
CA GLN A 95 2.16 16.60 4.10
C GLN A 95 2.13 15.11 4.44
N ALA A 96 2.50 14.24 3.50
CA ALA A 96 2.53 12.80 3.74
C ALA A 96 3.63 12.43 4.74
N LEU A 97 4.80 13.10 4.68
CA LEU A 97 5.85 12.93 5.68
C LEU A 97 5.34 13.23 7.09
N SER A 98 4.71 14.40 7.27
CA SER A 98 4.14 14.81 8.55
C SER A 98 3.06 13.84 9.03
N ALA A 99 2.13 13.46 8.14
CA ALA A 99 1.09 12.49 8.45
C ALA A 99 1.70 11.18 8.95
N VAL A 100 2.73 10.65 8.28
CA VAL A 100 3.30 9.36 8.66
C VAL A 100 4.07 9.42 9.99
N LEU A 101 4.90 10.45 10.19
CA LEU A 101 5.72 10.59 11.39
C LEU A 101 4.89 10.92 12.64
N ASN A 102 3.81 11.69 12.47
CA ASN A 102 2.97 12.15 13.58
C ASN A 102 1.76 11.27 13.85
N THR A 103 1.48 10.26 13.02
CA THR A 103 0.43 9.29 13.34
C THR A 103 0.81 8.54 14.61
N ASP A 104 -0.02 8.70 15.63
CA ASP A 104 0.02 7.88 16.83
C ASP A 104 -0.17 6.43 16.42
N THR A 105 0.91 5.67 16.53
CA THR A 105 0.80 4.24 16.44
C THR A 105 -0.05 3.79 17.60
N GLN A 106 -1.27 3.35 17.32
CA GLN A 106 -2.10 2.54 18.21
C GLN A 106 -1.46 1.15 18.42
N ILE A 107 -0.15 1.14 18.67
CA ILE A 107 0.65 -0.04 18.90
C ILE A 107 0.77 -0.16 20.42
N PRO A 108 0.42 -1.32 20.99
CA PRO A 108 0.61 -1.57 22.42
C PRO A 108 2.04 -1.22 22.84
N ALA A 109 2.24 -0.65 24.04
CA ALA A 109 3.56 -0.21 24.52
C ALA A 109 4.64 -1.30 24.44
N LEU A 110 4.25 -2.58 24.54
CA LEU A 110 5.11 -3.76 24.36
C LEU A 110 5.66 -3.92 22.93
N ALA A 111 4.87 -3.61 21.91
CA ALA A 111 5.30 -3.67 20.52
C ALA A 111 6.13 -2.43 20.11
N LEU A 112 5.98 -1.29 20.82
CA LEU A 112 6.90 -0.15 20.70
C LEU A 112 8.31 -0.47 21.25
N ALA A 113 8.40 -1.23 22.36
CA ALA A 113 9.68 -1.69 22.90
C ALA A 113 10.42 -2.62 21.92
N SER A 114 9.66 -3.35 21.11
CA SER A 114 10.13 -4.27 20.10
C SER A 114 10.23 -3.63 18.71
N ALA A 115 10.14 -2.31 18.58
CA ALA A 115 10.18 -1.68 17.26
C ALA A 115 11.57 -1.83 16.61
N PRO A 116 11.63 -2.00 15.27
CA PRO A 116 12.89 -2.09 14.56
C PRO A 116 13.68 -0.78 14.72
N LYS A 117 14.97 -0.90 15.08
CA LYS A 117 15.91 0.23 15.22
C LYS A 117 17.09 0.09 14.26
N PRO A 118 16.87 0.00 12.94
CA PRO A 118 17.97 -0.02 12.00
C PRO A 118 18.73 1.30 12.08
N LEU A 119 20.06 1.21 11.98
CA LEU A 119 20.91 2.39 11.87
C LEU A 119 20.61 3.10 10.56
N LEU A 120 20.35 4.40 10.65
CA LEU A 120 20.11 5.22 9.47
C LEU A 120 21.43 5.47 8.73
N PRO A 121 21.46 5.32 7.40
CA PRO A 121 22.65 5.62 6.62
C PRO A 121 22.85 7.14 6.50
N PRO A 122 23.98 7.58 5.91
CA PRO A 122 24.22 9.00 5.63
C PRO A 122 23.09 9.65 4.81
N GLN A 123 22.94 10.98 4.95
CA GLN A 123 21.86 11.76 4.32
C GLN A 123 21.73 11.51 2.81
N GLN A 124 22.84 11.31 2.10
CA GLN A 124 22.84 11.13 0.64
C GLN A 124 22.16 9.83 0.19
N SER A 125 22.09 8.80 1.06
CA SER A 125 21.51 7.50 0.75
C SER A 125 20.20 7.22 1.49
N ILE A 126 19.74 8.13 2.37
CA ILE A 126 18.54 7.94 3.19
C ILE A 126 17.28 7.71 2.35
N ALA A 127 17.13 8.44 1.23
CA ALA A 127 15.99 8.32 0.33
C ALA A 127 15.92 6.93 -0.32
N ALA A 128 17.05 6.45 -0.86
CA ALA A 128 17.14 5.11 -1.44
C ALA A 128 16.93 4.03 -0.38
N TYR A 129 17.43 4.23 0.84
CA TYR A 129 17.26 3.31 1.96
C TYR A 129 15.80 3.19 2.40
N VAL A 130 15.08 4.32 2.48
CA VAL A 130 13.64 4.34 2.74
C VAL A 130 12.89 3.55 1.66
N VAL A 131 13.20 3.79 0.38
CA VAL A 131 12.56 3.07 -0.73
C VAL A 131 12.86 1.57 -0.66
N ALA A 132 14.08 1.16 -0.34
CA ALA A 132 14.47 -0.25 -0.22
C ALA A 132 13.67 -0.98 0.87
N TRP A 133 13.55 -0.39 2.06
CA TRP A 133 12.68 -0.92 3.11
C TRP A 133 11.21 -0.96 2.71
N GLY A 134 10.77 0.05 1.94
CA GLY A 134 9.44 0.10 1.37
C GLY A 134 9.13 -1.06 0.43
N ARG A 135 10.04 -1.32 -0.51
CA ARG A 135 9.95 -2.46 -1.44
C ARG A 135 9.90 -3.78 -0.67
N ALA A 136 10.80 -3.94 0.31
CA ALA A 136 10.83 -5.11 1.17
C ALA A 136 9.52 -5.31 1.94
N LEU A 137 8.94 -4.25 2.51
CA LEU A 137 7.65 -4.31 3.20
C LEU A 137 6.50 -4.68 2.27
N LEU A 138 6.43 -4.09 1.08
CA LEU A 138 5.38 -4.41 0.11
C LEU A 138 5.46 -5.86 -0.36
N VAL A 139 6.67 -6.37 -0.60
CA VAL A 139 6.92 -7.79 -0.89
C VAL A 139 6.53 -8.65 0.31
N TRP A 140 6.93 -8.29 1.53
CA TRP A 140 6.58 -9.00 2.75
C TRP A 140 5.05 -9.10 2.96
N GLY A 141 4.31 -8.05 2.62
CA GLY A 141 2.84 -8.03 2.68
C GLY A 141 2.16 -8.94 1.67
N CYS A 142 2.89 -9.53 0.72
CA CYS A 142 2.37 -10.51 -0.22
C CYS A 142 2.40 -11.94 0.37
N PRO A 143 1.56 -12.87 -0.15
CA PRO A 143 1.63 -14.28 0.19
C PRO A 143 3.06 -14.81 0.04
N HIS A 144 3.53 -15.61 1.01
CA HIS A 144 4.91 -16.08 1.06
C HIS A 144 5.36 -16.74 -0.25
N ALA A 145 4.50 -17.57 -0.84
CA ALA A 145 4.78 -18.28 -2.09
C ALA A 145 4.96 -17.36 -3.32
N CYS A 146 4.59 -16.07 -3.22
CA CYS A 146 4.68 -15.11 -4.32
C CYS A 146 5.83 -14.11 -4.18
N ARG A 147 6.49 -14.03 -3.00
CA ARG A 147 7.42 -12.95 -2.66
C ARG A 147 8.60 -12.83 -3.62
N ASP A 148 9.34 -13.91 -3.82
CA ASP A 148 10.55 -13.92 -4.65
C ASP A 148 10.24 -13.68 -6.13
N ALA A 149 9.20 -14.35 -6.65
CA ALA A 149 8.74 -14.19 -8.02
C ALA A 149 8.29 -12.74 -8.29
N LEU A 150 7.58 -12.12 -7.34
CA LEU A 150 7.15 -10.73 -7.44
C LEU A 150 8.33 -9.76 -7.35
N ALA A 151 9.25 -9.95 -6.41
CA ALA A 151 10.45 -9.12 -6.30
C ALA A 151 11.29 -9.18 -7.58
N GLY A 152 11.46 -10.37 -8.17
CA GLY A 152 12.13 -10.56 -9.45
C GLY A 152 11.40 -9.86 -10.60
N HIS A 153 10.07 -10.04 -10.70
CA HIS A 153 9.25 -9.36 -11.72
C HIS A 153 9.34 -7.83 -11.66
N LEU A 154 9.39 -7.27 -10.45
CA LEU A 154 9.51 -5.82 -10.23
C LEU A 154 10.96 -5.30 -10.28
N SER A 155 11.94 -6.19 -10.49
CA SER A 155 13.37 -5.86 -10.44
C SER A 155 13.82 -5.26 -9.10
N TRP A 156 13.22 -5.70 -7.99
CA TRP A 156 13.52 -5.25 -6.62
C TRP A 156 14.46 -6.25 -5.92
N ALA A 157 15.70 -6.35 -6.41
CA ALA A 157 16.70 -7.30 -5.93
C ALA A 157 17.11 -7.08 -4.45
N ASP A 158 16.88 -5.88 -3.92
CA ASP A 158 17.13 -5.48 -2.54
C ASP A 158 16.08 -6.03 -1.55
N ALA A 159 14.86 -6.24 -2.01
CA ALA A 159 13.74 -6.61 -1.14
C ALA A 159 13.94 -7.96 -0.42
N PRO A 160 14.32 -9.07 -1.07
CA PRO A 160 14.41 -10.38 -0.42
C PRO A 160 15.38 -10.41 0.78
N ALA A 161 16.50 -9.70 0.70
CA ALA A 161 17.48 -9.65 1.78
C ALA A 161 16.95 -8.97 3.06
N LEU A 162 16.03 -8.02 2.90
CA LEU A 162 15.46 -7.24 4.00
C LEU A 162 14.22 -7.91 4.61
N VAL A 163 13.50 -8.76 3.85
CA VAL A 163 12.26 -9.44 4.29
C VAL A 163 12.45 -10.19 5.61
N ASN A 164 13.57 -10.90 5.79
CA ASN A 164 13.85 -11.64 7.03
C ASN A 164 13.92 -10.72 8.27
N SER A 165 14.38 -9.47 8.11
CA SER A 165 14.42 -8.50 9.20
C SER A 165 13.03 -7.97 9.54
N ILE A 166 12.08 -8.07 8.61
CA ILE A 166 10.68 -7.66 8.79
C ILE A 166 9.90 -8.73 9.54
N ASP A 167 10.17 -10.01 9.27
CA ASP A 167 9.50 -11.15 9.92
C ASP A 167 9.66 -11.16 11.45
N VAL A 168 10.71 -10.53 11.98
CA VAL A 168 10.94 -10.39 13.44
C VAL A 168 9.96 -9.39 14.08
N HIS A 169 9.36 -8.48 13.30
CA HIS A 169 8.48 -7.42 13.79
C HIS A 169 7.17 -7.30 12.99
N PRO A 170 6.35 -8.38 12.93
CA PRO A 170 5.20 -8.46 12.02
C PRO A 170 4.09 -7.44 12.33
N GLU A 171 3.82 -7.14 13.60
CA GLU A 171 2.81 -6.14 13.99
C GLU A 171 3.20 -4.72 13.55
N TRP A 172 4.50 -4.41 13.63
CA TRP A 172 5.05 -3.14 13.16
C TRP A 172 4.96 -3.05 11.64
N ALA A 173 5.34 -4.12 10.94
CA ALA A 173 5.25 -4.23 9.49
C ALA A 173 3.81 -4.03 8.98
N GLN A 174 2.84 -4.71 9.58
CA GLN A 174 1.42 -4.56 9.24
C GLN A 174 0.92 -3.14 9.47
N THR A 175 1.36 -2.50 10.55
CA THR A 175 0.96 -1.12 10.84
C THR A 175 1.55 -0.13 9.84
N ALA A 176 2.82 -0.27 9.49
CA ALA A 176 3.47 0.52 8.45
C ALA A 176 2.76 0.36 7.09
N LEU A 177 2.41 -0.87 6.70
CA LEU A 177 1.69 -1.14 5.46
C LEU A 177 0.28 -0.53 5.45
N ARG A 178 -0.50 -0.74 6.52
CA ARG A 178 -1.86 -0.15 6.62
C ARG A 178 -1.81 1.36 6.51
N GLN A 179 -0.87 1.98 7.21
CA GLN A 179 -0.68 3.43 7.18
C GLN A 179 -0.28 3.92 5.79
N ALA A 180 0.68 3.26 5.13
CA ALA A 180 1.11 3.61 3.79
C ALA A 180 -0.05 3.53 2.78
N HIS A 181 -0.87 2.48 2.85
CA HIS A 181 -2.07 2.36 2.01
C HIS A 181 -3.10 3.44 2.29
N ALA A 182 -3.37 3.76 3.56
CA ALA A 182 -4.31 4.82 3.93
C ALA A 182 -3.82 6.19 3.44
N THR A 183 -2.54 6.50 3.62
CA THR A 183 -1.93 7.76 3.15
C THR A 183 -1.93 7.83 1.63
N ALA A 184 -1.60 6.73 0.94
CA ALA A 184 -1.63 6.69 -0.53
C ALA A 184 -3.06 6.87 -1.09
N ALA A 185 -4.06 6.28 -0.44
CA ALA A 185 -5.46 6.47 -0.79
C ALA A 185 -5.91 7.92 -0.59
N ALA A 186 -5.57 8.54 0.55
CA ALA A 186 -5.88 9.94 0.83
C ALA A 186 -5.22 10.91 -0.16
N ALA A 187 -4.03 10.55 -0.68
CA ALA A 187 -3.31 11.31 -1.70
C ALA A 187 -3.78 11.02 -3.13
N GLY A 188 -4.77 10.15 -3.35
CA GLY A 188 -5.28 9.81 -4.68
C GLY A 188 -4.27 9.03 -5.54
N LEU A 189 -3.30 8.35 -4.94
CA LEU A 189 -2.26 7.61 -5.67
C LEU A 189 -2.74 6.28 -6.23
N ALA A 190 -3.81 5.72 -5.65
CA ALA A 190 -4.45 4.52 -6.18
C ALA A 190 -5.14 4.85 -7.51
N PRO A 191 -4.86 4.10 -8.60
CA PRO A 191 -5.49 4.34 -9.88
C PRO A 191 -7.01 4.14 -9.77
N VAL A 192 -7.76 5.11 -10.27
CA VAL A 192 -9.16 4.92 -10.60
C VAL A 192 -9.17 4.09 -11.88
N LEU A 193 -9.62 2.83 -11.78
CA LEU A 193 -9.77 1.99 -12.97
C LEU A 193 -10.73 2.68 -13.94
N PRO A 194 -10.41 2.75 -15.24
CA PRO A 194 -11.32 3.32 -16.22
C PRO A 194 -12.69 2.65 -16.09
N GLN A 195 -13.72 3.48 -15.96
CA GLN A 195 -15.06 3.01 -16.23
C GLN A 195 -15.13 2.88 -17.75
N ASP A 196 -15.32 1.66 -18.25
CA ASP A 196 -15.71 1.49 -19.65
C ASP A 196 -16.88 2.43 -19.89
N HIS A 197 -16.71 3.33 -20.86
CA HIS A 197 -17.78 4.21 -21.30
C HIS A 197 -19.02 3.34 -21.50
N THR A 198 -20.11 3.70 -20.81
CA THR A 198 -21.43 3.18 -21.13
C THR A 198 -21.58 3.30 -22.63
N TYR A 199 -21.62 2.16 -23.32
CA TYR A 199 -22.05 2.12 -24.71
C TYR A 199 -23.39 2.85 -24.76
N THR A 200 -23.40 4.02 -25.39
CA THR A 200 -24.63 4.68 -25.79
C THR A 200 -25.34 3.68 -26.68
N THR A 201 -26.41 3.08 -26.18
CA THR A 201 -27.39 2.44 -27.05
C THR A 201 -28.12 3.59 -27.75
N ASP A 202 -27.52 4.10 -28.81
CA ASP A 202 -28.27 4.76 -29.86
C ASP A 202 -29.15 3.67 -30.48
N THR A 203 -30.38 3.58 -29.98
CA THR A 203 -31.46 2.87 -30.67
C THR A 203 -31.86 3.69 -31.91
N PRO A 204 -32.02 3.04 -33.08
CA PRO A 204 -32.34 3.69 -34.35
C PRO A 204 -33.71 4.37 -34.37
#